data_AF-A0A7K6CVL6-F1
#
_entry.id   AF-A0A7K6CVL6-F1
#
_cell.length_a   1.000
_cell.length_b   1.000
_cell.length_c   1.000
_cell.angle_alpha   90.00
_cell.angle_beta   90.00
_cell.angle_gamma   90.00
#
_symmetry.space_group_name_H-M   'P 1'
#
loop_
_entity.id
_entity.type
_entity.pdbx_description
1 polymer ?
#
loop_
_entity_poly.entity_id
_entity_poly.type
_entity_poly.pdbx_seq_one_letter_code
_entity_poly.pdbx_strand_id
1 'polypeptide(L)'
;QEVDIVVAPCRGFQPAEATLAEFMDQVLPVVTFAISEPQLSPSDQTELRQIKEKFSLPIFFIRVPEPGAELISPKKPDKEKSSLFLQLLDLEYLNPSAPGARSVLVEQPDKLRLLSAFCRQVLQEHLVEAATRLNEVHCLCLNIFINQAFDMQRDLQITPKRLEYTRKKENELYESLMGIANRKQEEMKDMIVETLGNMKEELLEDAASMEFRDIIIPENGEPVSSKDIKCCIKQIQELIISRLNQAVANKLISSVDYLRESFVGTLERCLKSLEESWEVSVHPARSLEKPKDGSVHITSNYLKQVPGWPWDGPDRWFCRGMVLVFGFAIIQRITWVSPPAITSDWKRKVAQDAIESLSASKLAKSICSQFRTRLNSSHEAFAASLRQVGG
;
A
#
# COMPACT_ATOMS: atom_id res chain seq x y z
N GLN A 1 -32.73 -45.89 -18.29
CA GLN A 1 -32.85 -44.69 -17.45
C GLN A 1 -34.10 -44.91 -16.61
N GLU A 2 -33.96 -44.94 -15.30
CA GLU A 2 -35.08 -45.07 -14.36
C GLU A 2 -35.91 -43.78 -14.45
N VAL A 3 -37.22 -43.91 -14.67
CA VAL A 3 -38.16 -42.79 -14.66
C VAL A 3 -39.05 -43.03 -13.46
N ASP A 4 -38.91 -42.19 -12.45
CA ASP A 4 -39.78 -42.24 -11.28
C ASP A 4 -41.08 -41.51 -11.58
N ILE A 5 -42.18 -42.26 -11.53
CA ILE A 5 -43.52 -41.70 -11.70
C ILE A 5 -44.04 -41.38 -10.29
N VAL A 6 -44.10 -40.10 -9.98
CA VAL A 6 -44.68 -39.60 -8.73
C VAL A 6 -46.11 -39.17 -8.99
N VAL A 7 -47.04 -39.75 -8.21
CA VAL A 7 -48.44 -39.33 -8.19
C VAL A 7 -48.63 -38.47 -6.96
N ALA A 8 -49.04 -37.20 -7.15
CA ALA A 8 -49.31 -36.32 -6.03
C ALA A 8 -50.42 -36.92 -5.15
N PRO A 9 -50.26 -36.89 -3.82
CA PRO A 9 -51.30 -37.38 -2.90
C PRO A 9 -52.59 -36.58 -3.08
N CYS A 10 -53.72 -37.17 -2.69
CA CYS A 10 -55.02 -36.48 -2.79
C CYS A 10 -54.97 -35.12 -2.09
N ARG A 11 -55.67 -34.13 -2.64
CA ARG A 11 -55.66 -32.72 -2.18
C ARG A 11 -55.93 -32.51 -0.68
N GLY A 12 -56.62 -33.45 -0.03
CA GLY A 12 -56.87 -33.41 1.42
C GLY A 12 -55.68 -33.80 2.30
N PHE A 13 -54.61 -34.37 1.74
CA PHE A 13 -53.41 -34.79 2.47
C PHE A 13 -52.27 -33.78 2.30
N GLN A 14 -51.94 -33.41 1.07
CA GLN A 14 -50.90 -32.42 0.78
C GLN A 14 -51.20 -31.74 -0.58
N PRO A 15 -51.00 -30.41 -0.70
CA PRO A 15 -51.21 -29.72 -1.98
C PRO A 15 -50.16 -30.15 -3.00
N ALA A 16 -50.52 -30.16 -4.30
CA ALA A 16 -49.58 -30.53 -5.36
C ALA A 16 -48.37 -29.59 -5.44
N GLU A 17 -48.54 -28.31 -5.09
CA GLU A 17 -47.44 -27.34 -5.01
C GLU A 17 -46.36 -27.75 -3.99
N ALA A 18 -46.76 -28.22 -2.81
CA ALA A 18 -45.82 -28.68 -1.79
C ALA A 18 -45.13 -29.97 -2.22
N THR A 19 -45.88 -30.89 -2.84
CA THR A 19 -45.31 -32.14 -3.38
C THR A 19 -44.27 -31.83 -4.45
N LEU A 20 -44.58 -30.94 -5.40
CA LEU A 20 -43.67 -30.55 -6.47
C LEU A 20 -42.41 -29.86 -5.93
N ALA A 21 -42.54 -29.03 -4.88
CA ALA A 21 -41.42 -28.37 -4.22
C ALA A 21 -40.36 -29.35 -3.70
N GLU A 22 -40.78 -30.52 -3.18
CA GLU A 22 -39.86 -31.54 -2.64
C GLU A 22 -38.92 -32.12 -3.71
N PHE A 23 -39.32 -32.09 -4.98
CA PHE A 23 -38.59 -32.72 -6.07
C PHE A 23 -37.76 -31.73 -6.91
N MET A 24 -38.12 -30.45 -6.92
CA MET A 24 -37.53 -29.49 -7.85
C MET A 24 -36.03 -29.24 -7.68
N ASP A 25 -35.49 -29.49 -6.49
CA ASP A 25 -34.05 -29.33 -6.24
C ASP A 25 -33.21 -30.52 -6.71
N GLN A 26 -33.84 -31.68 -6.97
CA GLN A 26 -33.13 -32.95 -7.20
C GLN A 26 -33.39 -33.55 -8.59
N VAL A 27 -34.53 -33.23 -9.21
CA VAL A 27 -34.93 -33.78 -10.50
C VAL A 27 -35.44 -32.68 -11.43
N LEU A 28 -35.42 -32.96 -12.74
CA LEU A 28 -36.07 -32.12 -13.75
C LEU A 28 -37.49 -32.66 -13.99
N PRO A 29 -38.54 -32.06 -13.40
CA PRO A 29 -39.88 -32.64 -13.45
C PRO A 29 -40.51 -32.41 -14.83
N VAL A 30 -41.21 -33.43 -15.31
CA VAL A 30 -42.22 -33.26 -16.37
C VAL A 30 -43.59 -33.39 -15.73
N VAL A 31 -44.31 -32.26 -15.65
CA VAL A 31 -45.57 -32.20 -14.92
C VAL A 31 -46.73 -32.56 -15.83
N THR A 32 -47.56 -33.50 -15.37
CA THR A 32 -48.79 -33.91 -16.04
C THR A 32 -49.98 -33.61 -15.13
N PHE A 33 -51.02 -32.96 -15.64
CA PHE A 33 -52.22 -32.63 -14.89
C PHE A 33 -53.44 -33.26 -15.53
N ALA A 34 -54.05 -34.23 -14.83
CA ALA A 34 -55.20 -34.99 -15.32
C ALA A 34 -56.51 -34.33 -14.87
N ILE A 35 -57.48 -34.24 -15.80
CA ILE A 35 -58.76 -33.56 -15.61
C ILE A 35 -59.87 -34.50 -16.05
N SER A 36 -60.78 -34.87 -15.14
CA SER A 36 -61.91 -35.74 -15.47
C SER A 36 -63.07 -34.97 -16.11
N GLU A 37 -63.30 -33.74 -15.64
CA GLU A 37 -64.45 -32.91 -16.02
C GLU A 37 -64.22 -32.08 -17.29
N PRO A 38 -65.28 -31.63 -17.99
CA PRO A 38 -65.17 -30.74 -19.16
C PRO A 38 -64.71 -29.31 -18.82
N GLN A 39 -64.61 -28.97 -17.53
CA GLN A 39 -64.22 -27.66 -17.01
C GLN A 39 -63.36 -27.82 -15.75
N LEU A 40 -62.50 -26.85 -15.48
CA LEU A 40 -61.73 -26.79 -14.23
C LEU A 40 -62.66 -26.45 -13.06
N SER A 41 -62.60 -27.27 -12.00
CA SER A 41 -63.19 -26.94 -10.71
C SER A 41 -62.49 -25.73 -10.07
N PRO A 42 -63.14 -25.01 -9.13
CA PRO A 42 -62.50 -23.91 -8.41
C PRO A 42 -61.19 -24.35 -7.72
N SER A 43 -61.15 -25.58 -7.20
CA SER A 43 -59.96 -26.16 -6.59
C SER A 43 -58.84 -26.40 -7.60
N ASP A 44 -59.14 -26.86 -8.83
CA ASP A 44 -58.13 -27.02 -9.88
C ASP A 44 -57.52 -25.67 -10.26
N GLN A 45 -58.37 -24.63 -10.37
CA GLN A 45 -57.93 -23.29 -10.74
C GLN A 45 -57.00 -22.69 -9.66
N THR A 46 -57.34 -22.86 -8.38
CA THR A 46 -56.49 -22.40 -7.27
C THR A 46 -55.14 -23.13 -7.26
N GLU A 47 -55.16 -24.46 -7.40
CA GLU A 47 -53.93 -25.28 -7.41
C GLU A 47 -53.01 -24.92 -8.58
N LEU A 48 -53.56 -24.76 -9.78
CA LEU A 48 -52.80 -24.34 -10.95
C LEU A 48 -52.23 -22.93 -10.77
N ARG A 49 -52.99 -21.97 -10.21
CA ARG A 49 -52.43 -20.62 -9.92
C ARG A 49 -51.23 -20.69 -9.00
N GLN A 50 -51.30 -21.50 -7.94
CA GLN A 50 -50.19 -21.68 -6.99
C GLN A 50 -48.95 -22.29 -7.66
N ILE A 51 -49.14 -23.34 -8.48
CA ILE A 51 -48.05 -23.98 -9.22
C ILE A 51 -47.40 -22.98 -10.20
N LYS A 52 -48.20 -22.19 -10.91
CA LYS A 52 -47.69 -21.19 -11.86
C LYS A 52 -46.86 -20.11 -11.17
N GLU A 53 -47.39 -19.54 -10.09
CA GLU A 53 -46.74 -18.47 -9.34
C GLU A 53 -45.37 -18.89 -8.80
N LYS A 54 -45.27 -20.12 -8.30
CA LYS A 54 -44.05 -20.61 -7.65
C LYS A 54 -43.02 -21.18 -8.60
N PHE A 55 -43.46 -21.86 -9.67
CA PHE A 55 -42.56 -22.70 -10.48
C PHE A 55 -42.54 -22.35 -11.97
N SER A 56 -43.60 -21.72 -12.50
CA SER A 56 -43.69 -21.32 -13.92
C SER A 56 -43.31 -22.43 -14.91
N LEU A 57 -43.66 -23.69 -14.61
CA LEU A 57 -43.30 -24.85 -15.41
C LEU A 57 -44.31 -25.14 -16.54
N PRO A 58 -43.87 -25.69 -17.68
CA PRO A 58 -44.77 -26.26 -18.68
C PRO A 58 -45.52 -27.47 -18.12
N ILE A 59 -46.83 -27.55 -18.37
CA ILE A 59 -47.68 -28.65 -17.90
C ILE A 59 -48.35 -29.38 -19.07
N PHE A 60 -48.33 -30.71 -19.05
CA PHE A 60 -49.12 -31.54 -19.95
C PHE A 60 -50.50 -31.79 -19.34
N PHE A 61 -51.51 -31.08 -19.83
CA PHE A 61 -52.90 -31.28 -19.41
C PHE A 61 -53.53 -32.41 -20.23
N ILE A 62 -54.11 -33.40 -19.54
CA ILE A 62 -54.86 -34.48 -20.17
C ILE A 62 -56.27 -34.55 -19.61
N ARG A 63 -57.26 -34.60 -20.52
CA ARG A 63 -58.63 -34.92 -20.15
C ARG A 63 -58.81 -36.43 -20.12
N VAL A 64 -59.25 -36.98 -18.99
CA VAL A 64 -59.51 -38.40 -18.80
C VAL A 64 -61.01 -38.64 -18.98
N PRO A 65 -61.44 -39.44 -19.97
CA PRO A 65 -62.86 -39.74 -20.17
C PRO A 65 -63.41 -40.62 -19.03
N GLU A 66 -64.69 -40.45 -18.70
CA GLU A 66 -65.35 -41.28 -17.69
C GLU A 66 -65.41 -42.76 -18.12
N PRO A 67 -65.13 -43.71 -17.21
CA PRO A 67 -65.22 -45.13 -17.52
C PRO A 67 -66.68 -45.52 -17.78
N GLY A 68 -66.98 -45.92 -19.03
CA GLY A 68 -68.32 -46.34 -19.46
C GLY A 68 -68.96 -45.47 -20.55
N ALA A 69 -68.32 -44.37 -20.94
CA ALA A 69 -68.74 -43.58 -22.10
C ALA A 69 -68.31 -44.29 -23.41
N GLU A 70 -69.05 -45.31 -23.87
CA GLU A 70 -68.82 -45.92 -25.18
C GLU A 70 -69.09 -44.92 -26.33
N LEU A 71 -68.03 -44.61 -27.07
CA LEU A 71 -67.85 -44.80 -28.53
C LEU A 71 -69.06 -44.71 -29.49
N ILE A 72 -70.07 -43.86 -29.25
CA ILE A 72 -71.08 -43.55 -30.27
C ILE A 72 -71.23 -42.04 -30.46
N SER A 73 -70.39 -41.47 -31.32
CA SER A 73 -70.78 -40.52 -32.38
C SER A 73 -69.53 -39.86 -32.98
N PRO A 74 -69.40 -39.74 -34.31
CA PRO A 74 -68.38 -38.90 -34.90
C PRO A 74 -68.75 -37.44 -34.61
N LYS A 75 -68.21 -36.86 -33.54
CA LYS A 75 -68.29 -35.41 -33.33
C LYS A 75 -67.55 -34.72 -34.47
N LYS A 76 -68.27 -33.80 -35.13
CA LYS A 76 -67.80 -32.89 -36.17
C LYS A 76 -66.51 -32.17 -35.72
N PRO A 77 -65.69 -31.66 -36.66
CA PRO A 77 -64.54 -30.83 -36.29
C PRO A 77 -65.05 -29.53 -35.65
N ASP A 78 -65.05 -29.49 -34.32
CA ASP A 78 -65.35 -28.28 -33.56
C ASP A 78 -64.26 -27.26 -33.87
N LYS A 79 -64.62 -26.22 -34.62
CA LYS A 79 -63.86 -24.97 -34.76
C LYS A 79 -63.94 -24.13 -33.48
N GLU A 80 -64.77 -24.51 -32.51
CA GLU A 80 -64.93 -23.82 -31.24
C GLU A 80 -63.96 -24.39 -30.20
N LYS A 81 -63.21 -23.50 -29.55
CA LYS A 81 -62.31 -23.84 -28.46
C LYS A 81 -63.14 -24.37 -27.28
N SER A 82 -62.73 -25.49 -26.68
CA SER A 82 -63.42 -26.06 -25.52
C SER A 82 -63.39 -25.10 -24.32
N SER A 83 -64.38 -25.22 -23.43
CA SER A 83 -64.43 -24.44 -22.18
C SER A 83 -63.14 -24.62 -21.37
N LEU A 84 -62.61 -25.84 -21.32
CA LEU A 84 -61.35 -26.16 -20.66
C LEU A 84 -60.15 -25.45 -21.32
N PHE A 85 -60.10 -25.42 -22.65
CA PHE A 85 -59.07 -24.65 -23.38
C PHE A 85 -59.12 -23.16 -23.03
N LEU A 86 -60.32 -22.56 -22.98
CA LEU A 86 -60.48 -21.15 -22.64
C LEU A 86 -60.07 -20.85 -21.19
N GLN A 87 -60.39 -21.74 -20.24
CA GLN A 87 -59.98 -21.59 -18.84
C GLN A 87 -58.45 -21.69 -18.67
N LEU A 88 -57.79 -22.63 -19.36
CA LEU A 88 -56.33 -22.74 -19.32
C LEU A 88 -55.61 -21.62 -20.07
N LEU A 89 -56.28 -21.02 -21.07
CA LEU A 89 -55.82 -19.80 -21.72
C LEU A 89 -55.93 -18.58 -20.78
N ASP A 90 -57.02 -18.46 -20.01
CA ASP A 90 -57.23 -17.40 -19.01
C ASP A 90 -56.24 -17.50 -17.84
N LEU A 91 -55.89 -18.73 -17.43
CA LEU A 91 -54.79 -18.99 -16.50
C LEU A 91 -53.40 -18.83 -17.15
N GLU A 92 -53.35 -18.42 -18.42
CA GLU A 92 -52.16 -18.20 -19.25
C GLU A 92 -51.16 -19.37 -19.28
N TYR A 93 -51.67 -20.60 -19.21
CA TYR A 93 -50.87 -21.80 -19.47
C TYR A 93 -50.71 -22.06 -20.97
N LEU A 94 -51.76 -21.78 -21.74
CA LEU A 94 -51.79 -22.04 -23.18
C LEU A 94 -51.48 -20.75 -23.96
N ASN A 95 -50.20 -20.36 -24.08
CA ASN A 95 -49.82 -19.19 -24.89
C ASN A 95 -49.16 -19.62 -26.21
N PRO A 96 -49.79 -19.37 -27.38
CA PRO A 96 -49.22 -19.75 -28.68
C PRO A 96 -47.99 -18.92 -29.10
N SER A 97 -47.74 -17.78 -28.44
CA SER A 97 -46.67 -16.84 -28.77
C SER A 97 -45.45 -16.94 -27.85
N ALA A 98 -45.48 -17.78 -26.81
CA ALA A 98 -44.38 -17.89 -25.85
C ALA A 98 -43.16 -18.62 -26.45
N PRO A 99 -41.92 -18.12 -26.28
CA PRO A 99 -40.71 -18.88 -26.58
C PRO A 99 -40.55 -20.02 -25.56
N GLY A 100 -40.07 -21.19 -25.99
CA GLY A 100 -39.78 -22.32 -25.09
C GLY A 100 -40.71 -23.54 -25.19
N ALA A 101 -40.58 -24.48 -24.25
CA ALA A 101 -41.50 -25.59 -24.04
C ALA A 101 -42.83 -25.06 -23.49
N ARG A 102 -43.93 -25.51 -24.11
CA ARG A 102 -45.26 -24.94 -23.89
C ARG A 102 -46.15 -25.95 -23.24
N SER A 103 -46.99 -25.51 -22.31
CA SER A 103 -48.06 -26.35 -21.80
C SER A 103 -48.99 -26.77 -22.93
N VAL A 104 -49.47 -28.01 -22.89
CA VAL A 104 -50.30 -28.61 -23.94
C VAL A 104 -51.57 -29.16 -23.31
N LEU A 105 -52.73 -28.92 -23.95
CA LEU A 105 -53.98 -29.58 -23.60
C LEU A 105 -54.30 -30.71 -24.58
N VAL A 106 -54.50 -31.91 -24.05
CA VAL A 106 -54.89 -33.11 -24.80
C VAL A 106 -56.24 -33.61 -24.31
N GLU A 107 -57.27 -33.41 -25.13
CA GLU A 107 -58.64 -33.87 -24.81
C GLU A 107 -59.01 -35.21 -25.46
N GLN A 108 -58.18 -35.70 -26.40
CA GLN A 108 -58.44 -36.95 -27.13
C GLN A 108 -57.44 -38.03 -26.69
N PRO A 109 -57.90 -39.24 -26.33
CA PRO A 109 -57.03 -40.29 -25.82
C PRO A 109 -55.94 -40.69 -26.84
N ASP A 110 -56.26 -40.72 -28.13
CA ASP A 110 -55.30 -41.05 -29.22
C ASP A 110 -54.13 -40.06 -29.33
N LYS A 111 -54.27 -38.87 -28.73
CA LYS A 111 -53.24 -37.82 -28.69
C LYS A 111 -52.36 -37.90 -27.45
N LEU A 112 -52.56 -38.86 -26.53
CA LEU A 112 -51.66 -39.08 -25.38
C LEU A 112 -50.21 -39.36 -25.83
N ARG A 113 -50.01 -39.91 -27.03
CA ARG A 113 -48.67 -40.07 -27.65
C ARG A 113 -47.85 -38.78 -27.74
N LEU A 114 -48.49 -37.60 -27.66
CA LEU A 114 -47.82 -36.30 -27.62
C LEU A 114 -47.01 -36.08 -26.34
N LEU A 115 -47.27 -36.84 -25.27
CA LEU A 115 -46.52 -36.75 -24.01
C LEU A 115 -45.02 -36.97 -24.24
N SER A 116 -44.64 -37.96 -25.05
CA SER A 116 -43.24 -38.22 -25.37
C SER A 116 -42.55 -37.01 -26.04
N ALA A 117 -43.24 -36.37 -26.99
CA ALA A 117 -42.73 -35.18 -27.66
C ALA A 117 -42.63 -33.98 -26.70
N PHE A 118 -43.63 -33.81 -25.83
CA PHE A 118 -43.65 -32.79 -24.80
C PHE A 118 -42.49 -32.99 -23.79
N CYS A 119 -42.30 -34.20 -23.25
CA CYS A 119 -41.18 -34.52 -22.36
C CYS A 119 -39.85 -34.16 -23.01
N ARG A 120 -39.65 -34.56 -24.28
CA ARG A 120 -38.43 -34.23 -25.02
C ARG A 120 -38.23 -32.72 -25.14
N GLN A 121 -39.29 -31.96 -25.45
CA GLN A 121 -39.20 -30.51 -25.60
C GLN A 121 -38.82 -29.83 -24.28
N VAL A 122 -39.48 -30.19 -23.18
CA VAL A 122 -39.21 -29.63 -21.84
C VAL A 122 -37.76 -29.93 -21.43
N LEU A 123 -37.32 -31.18 -21.55
CA LEU A 123 -35.96 -31.56 -21.16
C LEU A 123 -34.88 -30.93 -22.05
N GLN A 124 -35.15 -30.78 -23.35
CA GLN A 124 -34.24 -30.11 -24.28
C GLN A 124 -34.07 -28.62 -23.94
N GLU A 125 -35.16 -27.94 -23.59
CA GLU A 125 -35.08 -26.53 -23.18
C GLU A 125 -34.23 -26.36 -21.92
N HIS A 126 -34.46 -27.17 -20.88
CA HIS A 126 -33.64 -27.14 -19.67
C HIS A 126 -32.15 -27.38 -19.96
N LEU A 127 -31.85 -28.32 -20.85
CA LEU A 127 -30.47 -28.59 -21.27
C LEU A 127 -29.85 -27.38 -21.99
N VAL A 128 -30.59 -26.73 -22.88
CA VAL A 128 -30.13 -25.55 -23.61
C VAL A 128 -29.89 -24.38 -22.65
N GLU A 129 -30.81 -24.14 -21.71
CA GLU A 129 -30.66 -23.08 -20.70
C GLU A 129 -29.43 -23.33 -19.82
N ALA A 130 -29.30 -24.54 -19.27
CA ALA A 130 -28.16 -24.93 -18.44
C ALA A 130 -26.83 -24.80 -19.19
N ALA A 131 -26.77 -25.28 -20.45
CA ALA A 131 -25.58 -25.15 -21.29
C ALA A 131 -25.24 -23.68 -21.60
N THR A 132 -26.26 -22.83 -21.82
CA THR A 132 -26.08 -21.40 -22.08
C THR A 132 -25.49 -20.70 -20.85
N ARG A 133 -26.05 -20.95 -19.66
CA ARG A 133 -25.53 -20.41 -18.39
C ARG A 133 -24.10 -20.89 -18.10
N LEU A 134 -23.82 -22.17 -18.34
CA LEU A 134 -22.48 -22.70 -18.17
C LEU A 134 -21.48 -22.04 -19.14
N ASN A 135 -21.88 -21.82 -20.39
CA ASN A 135 -21.06 -21.13 -21.38
C ASN A 135 -20.80 -19.65 -21.01
N GLU A 136 -21.79 -18.95 -20.45
CA GLU A 136 -21.63 -17.58 -19.93
C GLU A 136 -20.56 -17.54 -18.82
N VAL A 137 -20.66 -18.44 -17.84
CA VAL A 137 -19.70 -18.57 -16.74
C VAL A 137 -18.31 -18.91 -17.28
N HIS A 138 -18.20 -19.86 -18.20
CA HIS A 138 -16.94 -20.25 -18.81
C HIS A 138 -16.28 -19.08 -19.55
N CYS A 139 -17.05 -18.32 -20.34
CA CYS A 139 -16.55 -17.10 -21.01
C CYS A 139 -16.05 -16.05 -20.01
N LEU A 140 -16.78 -15.83 -18.92
CA LEU A 140 -16.37 -14.90 -17.86
C LEU A 140 -15.04 -15.34 -17.23
N CYS A 141 -14.91 -16.61 -16.86
CA CYS A 141 -13.68 -17.16 -16.29
C CYS A 141 -12.50 -16.99 -17.25
N LEU A 142 -12.67 -17.32 -18.53
CA LEU A 142 -11.63 -17.15 -19.54
C LEU A 142 -11.20 -15.68 -19.67
N ASN A 143 -12.15 -14.74 -19.68
CA ASN A 143 -11.83 -13.32 -19.73
C ASN A 143 -11.03 -12.87 -18.50
N ILE A 144 -11.38 -13.34 -17.30
CA ILE A 144 -10.62 -13.06 -16.08
C ILE A 144 -9.20 -13.60 -16.21
N PHE A 145 -9.03 -14.86 -16.64
CA PHE A 145 -7.71 -15.47 -16.83
C PHE A 145 -6.86 -14.72 -17.85
N ILE A 146 -7.45 -14.35 -19.00
CA ILE A 146 -6.75 -13.61 -20.07
C ILE A 146 -6.30 -12.24 -19.57
N ASN A 147 -7.19 -11.48 -18.93
CA ASN A 147 -6.85 -10.16 -18.41
C ASN A 147 -5.78 -10.25 -17.32
N GLN A 148 -5.91 -11.20 -16.39
CA GLN A 148 -4.91 -11.41 -15.33
C GLN A 148 -3.54 -11.78 -15.91
N ALA A 149 -3.50 -12.62 -16.97
CA ALA A 149 -2.25 -12.99 -17.64
C ALA A 149 -1.60 -11.77 -18.32
N PHE A 150 -2.38 -10.91 -18.98
CA PHE A 150 -1.87 -9.68 -19.59
C PHE A 150 -1.36 -8.68 -18.55
N ASP A 151 -2.09 -8.49 -17.44
CA ASP A 151 -1.65 -7.64 -16.34
C ASP A 151 -0.34 -8.16 -15.74
N MET A 152 -0.25 -9.47 -15.47
CA MET A 152 0.97 -10.09 -14.95
C MET A 152 2.15 -9.95 -15.92
N GLN A 153 1.93 -10.16 -17.23
CA GLN A 153 2.98 -9.98 -18.25
C GLN A 153 3.45 -8.52 -18.31
N ARG A 154 2.53 -7.57 -18.24
CA ARG A 154 2.87 -6.14 -18.20
C ARG A 154 3.67 -5.81 -16.94
N ASP A 155 3.25 -6.31 -15.78
CA ASP A 155 3.95 -6.06 -14.52
C ASP A 155 5.37 -6.64 -14.53
N LEU A 156 5.55 -7.84 -15.10
CA LEU A 156 6.88 -8.43 -15.31
C LEU A 156 7.79 -7.57 -16.21
N GLN A 157 7.24 -6.78 -17.12
CA GLN A 157 8.03 -5.89 -17.99
C GLN A 157 8.23 -4.49 -17.40
N ILE A 158 7.23 -3.95 -16.72
CA ILE A 158 7.24 -2.57 -16.24
C ILE A 158 7.95 -2.48 -14.89
N THR A 159 7.71 -3.42 -13.96
CA THR A 159 8.28 -3.39 -12.61
C THR A 159 9.82 -3.36 -12.58
N PRO A 160 10.55 -4.15 -13.41
CA PRO A 160 12.01 -4.06 -13.45
C PRO A 160 12.51 -2.68 -13.90
N LYS A 161 11.88 -2.10 -14.94
CA LYS A 161 12.24 -0.76 -15.45
C LYS A 161 11.97 0.32 -14.39
N ARG A 162 10.90 0.17 -13.62
CA ARG A 162 10.58 1.06 -12.49
C ARG A 162 11.63 0.97 -11.39
N LEU A 163 11.99 -0.25 -10.96
CA LEU A 163 13.03 -0.45 -9.95
C LEU A 163 14.37 0.13 -10.38
N GLU A 164 14.73 -0.01 -11.65
CA GLU A 164 15.94 0.59 -12.22
C GLU A 164 15.88 2.12 -12.24
N TYR A 165 14.75 2.71 -12.64
CA TYR A 165 14.55 4.16 -12.58
C TYR A 165 14.65 4.70 -11.15
N THR A 166 13.98 4.05 -10.19
CA THR A 166 14.03 4.45 -8.78
C THR A 166 15.45 4.35 -8.23
N ARG A 167 16.18 3.27 -8.56
CA ARG A 167 17.60 3.12 -8.19
C ARG A 167 18.44 4.26 -8.75
N LYS A 168 18.25 4.61 -10.02
CA LYS A 168 18.97 5.71 -10.67
C LYS A 168 18.68 7.05 -9.97
N LYS A 169 17.41 7.34 -9.68
CA LYS A 169 17.00 8.60 -9.04
C LYS A 169 17.51 8.72 -7.60
N GLU A 170 17.48 7.63 -6.85
CA GLU A 170 18.06 7.62 -5.51
C GLU A 170 19.58 7.79 -5.55
N ASN A 171 20.28 7.17 -6.51
CA ASN A 171 21.71 7.36 -6.65
C ASN A 171 22.08 8.81 -7.04
N GLU A 172 21.32 9.43 -7.94
CA GLU A 172 21.46 10.86 -8.27
C GLU A 172 21.28 11.74 -7.02
N LEU A 173 20.31 11.42 -6.17
CA LEU A 173 20.05 12.12 -4.92
C LEU A 173 21.19 11.92 -3.91
N TYR A 174 21.67 10.69 -3.73
CA TYR A 174 22.79 10.37 -2.86
C TYR A 174 24.04 11.18 -3.22
N GLU A 175 24.42 11.19 -4.50
CA GLU A 175 25.58 11.94 -5.00
C GLU A 175 25.39 13.45 -4.77
N SER A 176 24.19 13.98 -5.02
CA SER A 176 23.88 15.39 -4.76
C SER A 176 24.06 15.76 -3.29
N LEU A 177 23.50 14.96 -2.38
CA LEU A 177 23.59 15.18 -0.94
C LEU A 177 25.01 15.03 -0.41
N MET A 178 25.77 14.06 -0.94
CA MET A 178 27.19 13.89 -0.63
C MET A 178 28.01 15.10 -1.08
N GLY A 179 27.72 15.63 -2.27
CA GLY A 179 28.30 16.86 -2.79
C GLY A 179 28.04 18.07 -1.89
N ILE A 180 26.79 18.26 -1.42
CA ILE A 180 26.42 19.33 -0.48
C ILE A 180 27.18 19.18 0.84
N ALA A 181 27.25 17.98 1.41
CA ALA A 181 27.97 17.71 2.66
C ALA A 181 29.48 18.00 2.54
N ASN A 182 30.11 17.62 1.42
CA ASN A 182 31.52 17.89 1.17
C ASN A 182 31.79 19.39 1.01
N ARG A 183 30.95 20.10 0.26
CA ARG A 183 31.07 21.56 0.12
C ARG A 183 30.90 22.27 1.47
N LYS A 184 29.89 21.87 2.25
CA LYS A 184 29.66 22.43 3.59
C LYS A 184 30.79 22.12 4.57
N GLN A 185 31.49 20.99 4.43
CA GLN A 185 32.69 20.71 5.21
C GLN A 185 33.77 21.76 4.97
N GLU A 186 34.02 22.13 3.71
CA GLU A 186 35.01 23.16 3.40
C GLU A 186 34.56 24.54 3.86
N GLU A 187 33.28 24.91 3.67
CA GLU A 187 32.73 26.16 4.19
C GLU A 187 32.84 26.26 5.72
N MET A 188 32.59 25.16 6.45
CA MET A 188 32.79 25.10 7.90
C MET A 188 34.27 25.23 8.27
N LYS A 189 35.18 24.57 7.53
CA LYS A 189 36.62 24.68 7.75
C LYS A 189 37.07 26.13 7.62
N ASP A 190 36.66 26.80 6.56
CA ASP A 190 37.04 28.19 6.29
C ASP A 190 36.45 29.14 7.35
N MET A 191 35.20 28.93 7.77
CA MET A 191 34.57 29.66 8.88
C MET A 191 35.34 29.51 10.21
N ILE A 192 35.83 28.31 10.52
CA ILE A 192 36.63 28.05 11.72
C ILE A 192 37.97 28.79 11.63
N VAL A 193 38.65 28.72 10.48
CA VAL A 193 39.92 29.42 10.23
C VAL A 193 39.75 30.94 10.36
N GLU A 194 38.70 31.50 9.76
CA GLU A 194 38.38 32.93 9.85
C GLU A 194 38.09 33.34 11.30
N THR A 195 37.29 32.55 12.02
CA THR A 195 36.94 32.85 13.41
C THR A 195 38.16 32.77 14.33
N LEU A 196 39.03 31.77 14.13
CA LEU A 196 40.32 31.67 14.81
C LEU A 196 41.21 32.89 14.54
N GLY A 197 41.28 33.34 13.28
CA GLY A 197 42.06 34.51 12.89
C GLY A 197 41.57 35.79 13.55
N ASN A 198 40.25 36.01 13.55
CA ASN A 198 39.64 37.22 14.10
C ASN A 198 39.73 37.29 15.64
N MET A 199 39.60 36.15 16.32
CA MET A 199 39.66 36.09 17.79
C MET A 199 41.08 35.98 18.33
N LYS A 200 42.08 35.77 17.47
CA LYS A 200 43.44 35.47 17.89
C LYS A 200 43.98 36.50 18.87
N GLU A 201 43.96 37.78 18.51
CA GLU A 201 44.55 38.83 19.36
C GLU A 201 43.78 39.02 20.67
N GLU A 202 42.44 38.99 20.62
CA GLU A 202 41.59 39.07 21.81
C GLU A 202 41.88 37.92 22.80
N LEU A 203 42.03 36.68 22.30
CA LEU A 203 42.35 35.52 23.12
C LEU A 203 43.76 35.60 23.74
N LEU A 204 44.72 36.21 23.03
CA LEU A 204 46.06 36.46 23.56
C LEU A 204 46.04 37.51 24.68
N GLU A 205 45.25 38.56 24.52
CA GLU A 205 45.04 39.60 25.54
C GLU A 205 44.31 39.08 26.79
N ASP A 206 43.24 38.31 26.59
CA ASP A 206 42.52 37.64 27.67
C ASP A 206 43.44 36.66 28.43
N ALA A 207 44.30 35.92 27.72
CA ALA A 207 45.28 35.04 28.35
C ALA A 207 46.35 35.82 29.12
N ALA A 208 46.83 36.95 28.59
CA ALA A 208 47.83 37.79 29.24
C ALA A 208 47.31 38.38 30.57
N SER A 209 46.06 38.83 30.57
CA SER A 209 45.37 39.44 31.71
C SER A 209 44.75 38.43 32.69
N MET A 210 44.78 37.13 32.37
CA MET A 210 44.20 36.08 33.21
C MET A 210 44.83 36.03 34.60
N GLU A 211 43.99 36.09 35.62
CA GLU A 211 44.33 35.73 37.00
C GLU A 211 44.04 34.24 37.23
N PHE A 212 45.03 33.49 37.72
CA PHE A 212 44.86 32.06 37.98
C PHE A 212 44.11 31.84 39.28
N ARG A 213 43.14 30.93 39.25
CA ARG A 213 42.47 30.45 40.46
C ARG A 213 43.33 29.41 41.15
N ASP A 214 43.36 29.47 42.48
CA ASP A 214 43.98 28.48 43.37
C ASP A 214 45.52 28.31 43.22
N ILE A 215 46.22 29.33 42.73
CA ILE A 215 47.69 29.33 42.57
C ILE A 215 48.28 30.62 43.15
N ILE A 216 49.25 30.49 44.06
CA ILE A 216 50.01 31.62 44.61
C ILE A 216 51.23 31.83 43.71
N ILE A 217 51.24 32.92 42.93
CA ILE A 217 52.39 33.29 42.10
C ILE A 217 53.41 33.99 43.01
N PRO A 218 54.64 33.49 43.17
CA PRO A 218 55.67 34.17 43.95
C PRO A 218 56.07 35.48 43.27
N GLU A 219 56.01 36.61 43.98
CA GLU A 219 56.41 37.93 43.43
C GLU A 219 57.93 38.08 43.24
N ASN A 220 58.74 37.22 43.87
CA ASN A 220 60.19 37.40 44.00
C ASN A 220 61.06 36.66 42.95
N GLY A 221 60.49 36.22 41.82
CA GLY A 221 61.26 35.51 40.78
C GLY A 221 61.71 34.09 41.20
N GLU A 222 61.13 33.55 42.27
CA GLU A 222 61.28 32.15 42.68
C GLU A 222 60.62 31.21 41.66
N PRO A 223 61.23 30.07 41.33
CA PRO A 223 60.71 29.14 40.33
C PRO A 223 59.38 28.53 40.79
N VAL A 224 58.36 28.66 39.94
CA VAL A 224 57.02 28.10 40.19
C VAL A 224 57.06 26.57 40.11
N SER A 225 56.35 25.88 41.01
CA SER A 225 56.24 24.42 41.00
C SER A 225 55.72 23.90 39.65
N SER A 226 56.30 22.80 39.16
CA SER A 226 55.84 22.16 37.92
C SER A 226 54.36 21.72 37.97
N LYS A 227 53.80 21.49 39.17
CA LYS A 227 52.36 21.19 39.34
C LYS A 227 51.50 22.43 39.07
N ASP A 228 51.94 23.58 39.55
CA ASP A 228 51.22 24.85 39.41
C ASP A 228 51.34 25.38 37.98
N ILE A 229 52.51 25.24 37.34
CA ILE A 229 52.69 25.52 35.91
C ILE A 229 51.71 24.71 35.05
N LYS A 230 51.55 23.41 35.33
CA LYS A 230 50.57 22.55 34.64
C LYS A 230 49.13 23.02 34.85
N CYS A 231 48.80 23.48 36.07
CA CYS A 231 47.50 24.02 36.38
C CYS A 231 47.23 25.34 35.62
N CYS A 232 48.21 26.26 35.58
CA CYS A 232 48.16 27.48 34.79
C CYS A 232 47.91 27.21 33.30
N ILE A 233 48.67 26.27 32.71
CA ILE A 233 48.49 25.85 31.31
C ILE A 233 47.06 25.34 31.08
N LYS A 234 46.54 24.49 31.98
CA LYS A 234 45.18 23.95 31.88
C LYS A 234 44.12 25.05 31.95
N GLN A 235 44.27 26.04 32.83
CA GLN A 235 43.34 27.17 32.94
C GLN A 235 43.35 28.06 31.69
N ILE A 236 44.54 28.34 31.12
CA ILE A 236 44.66 29.07 29.83
C ILE A 236 43.95 28.29 28.71
N GLN A 237 44.16 26.97 28.65
CA GLN A 237 43.51 26.11 27.66
C GLN A 237 42.00 26.10 27.81
N GLU A 238 41.47 25.98 29.03
CA GLU A 238 40.03 25.98 29.30
C GLU A 238 39.37 27.30 28.89
N LEU A 239 40.02 28.44 29.13
CA LEU A 239 39.54 29.74 28.67
C LEU A 239 39.45 29.79 27.14
N ILE A 240 40.54 29.44 26.45
CA ILE A 240 40.61 29.47 24.98
C ILE A 240 39.56 28.52 24.38
N ILE A 241 39.45 27.31 24.90
CA ILE A 241 38.44 26.33 24.49
C ILE A 241 37.04 26.89 24.70
N SER A 242 36.75 27.47 25.86
CA SER A 242 35.42 27.98 26.17
C SER A 242 35.02 29.12 25.23
N ARG A 243 35.88 30.13 25.06
CA ARG A 243 35.61 31.28 24.20
C ARG A 243 35.48 30.88 22.74
N LEU A 244 36.40 30.04 22.27
CA LEU A 244 36.39 29.61 20.88
C LEU A 244 35.21 28.67 20.57
N ASN A 245 34.87 27.75 21.48
CA ASN A 245 33.67 26.93 21.35
C ASN A 245 32.43 27.79 21.20
N GLN A 246 32.28 28.83 22.04
CA GLN A 246 31.12 29.71 22.01
C GLN A 246 31.00 30.43 20.66
N ALA A 247 32.08 31.03 20.17
CA ALA A 247 32.07 31.77 18.91
C ALA A 247 31.87 30.87 17.68
N VAL A 248 32.54 29.73 17.65
CA VAL A 248 32.45 28.75 16.55
C VAL A 248 31.10 28.04 16.57
N ALA A 249 30.54 27.74 17.74
CA ALA A 249 29.24 27.08 17.87
C ALA A 249 28.10 27.96 17.32
N ASN A 250 28.10 29.24 17.67
CA ASN A 250 27.08 30.19 17.20
C ASN A 250 27.02 30.26 15.67
N LYS A 251 28.18 30.27 14.99
CA LYS A 251 28.21 30.30 13.51
C LYS A 251 27.88 28.96 12.87
N LEU A 252 28.24 27.85 13.53
CA LEU A 252 27.99 26.51 13.00
C LEU A 252 26.52 26.09 13.09
N ILE A 253 25.78 26.53 14.12
CA ILE A 253 24.33 26.27 14.25
C ILE A 253 23.61 26.65 12.96
N SER A 254 23.81 27.88 12.46
CA SER A 254 23.19 28.33 11.22
C SER A 254 23.63 27.54 9.98
N SER A 255 24.89 27.08 9.93
CA SER A 255 25.41 26.30 8.79
C SER A 255 24.86 24.88 8.76
N VAL A 256 24.64 24.29 9.94
CA VAL A 256 24.02 22.96 10.11
C VAL A 256 22.51 23.03 9.85
N ASP A 257 21.83 24.07 10.31
CA ASP A 257 20.40 24.28 10.02
C ASP A 257 20.16 24.42 8.52
N TYR A 258 21.00 25.19 7.83
CA TYR A 258 20.94 25.30 6.37
C TYR A 258 21.20 23.96 5.67
N LEU A 259 22.17 23.17 6.15
CA LEU A 259 22.44 21.83 5.60
C LEU A 259 21.20 20.92 5.78
N ARG A 260 20.56 20.97 6.94
CA ARG A 260 19.34 20.23 7.25
C ARG A 260 18.18 20.65 6.34
N GLU A 261 17.91 21.94 6.21
CA GLU A 261 16.83 22.45 5.35
C GLU A 261 17.06 22.13 3.87
N SER A 262 18.31 22.29 3.39
CA SER A 262 18.70 21.95 2.02
C SER A 262 18.51 20.46 1.73
N PHE A 263 18.85 19.61 2.70
CA PHE A 263 18.65 18.17 2.62
C PHE A 263 17.16 17.82 2.52
N VAL A 264 16.36 18.29 3.47
CA VAL A 264 14.92 18.01 3.54
C VAL A 264 14.22 18.50 2.28
N GLY A 265 14.50 19.73 1.84
CA GLY A 265 13.86 20.28 0.64
C GLY A 265 14.24 19.55 -0.64
N THR A 266 15.47 19.02 -0.74
CA THR A 266 15.89 18.23 -1.91
C THR A 266 15.22 16.86 -1.92
N LEU A 267 15.11 16.23 -0.76
CA LEU A 267 14.39 14.98 -0.57
C LEU A 267 12.91 15.12 -0.95
N GLU A 268 12.22 16.15 -0.44
CA GLU A 268 10.81 16.40 -0.71
C GLU A 268 10.55 16.62 -2.20
N ARG A 269 11.38 17.42 -2.89
CA ARG A 269 11.26 17.65 -4.34
C ARG A 269 11.47 16.38 -5.15
N CYS A 270 12.46 15.56 -4.80
CA CYS A 270 12.71 14.30 -5.48
C CYS A 270 11.58 13.29 -5.25
N LEU A 271 11.09 13.16 -4.02
CA LEU A 271 9.95 12.30 -3.69
C LEU A 271 8.70 12.71 -4.47
N LYS A 272 8.38 14.01 -4.47
CA LYS A 272 7.24 14.55 -5.21
C LYS A 272 7.35 14.29 -6.71
N SER A 273 8.53 14.52 -7.30
CA SER A 273 8.77 14.22 -8.72
C SER A 273 8.63 12.73 -9.04
N LEU A 274 9.01 11.85 -8.11
CA LEU A 274 8.89 10.40 -8.27
C LEU A 274 7.42 9.97 -8.24
N GLU A 275 6.65 10.51 -7.28
CA GLU A 275 5.19 10.31 -7.15
C GLU A 275 4.42 10.89 -8.36
N GLU A 276 4.82 12.03 -8.91
CA GLU A 276 4.17 12.64 -10.10
C GLU A 276 4.52 11.92 -11.42
N SER A 277 5.77 11.47 -11.59
CA SER A 277 6.19 10.69 -12.77
C SER A 277 5.48 9.34 -12.89
N TRP A 278 4.95 8.86 -11.76
CA TRP A 278 4.17 7.64 -11.66
C TRP A 278 2.78 7.78 -12.26
N GLU A 279 2.05 8.84 -11.94
CA GLU A 279 0.66 9.01 -12.39
C GLU A 279 0.56 9.11 -13.91
N VAL A 280 1.56 9.72 -14.56
CA VAL A 280 1.59 9.95 -16.01
C VAL A 280 1.95 8.69 -16.80
N SER A 281 2.73 7.77 -16.23
CA SER A 281 3.24 6.59 -16.97
C SER A 281 2.33 5.36 -16.89
N VAL A 282 1.35 5.34 -15.98
CA VAL A 282 0.48 4.18 -15.71
C VAL A 282 -0.95 4.33 -16.26
N HIS A 283 -1.42 5.56 -16.47
CA HIS A 283 -2.82 5.81 -16.85
C HIS A 283 -2.98 6.69 -18.09
N PRO A 284 -3.06 6.13 -19.32
CA PRO A 284 -3.92 6.72 -20.34
C PRO A 284 -5.36 6.35 -19.99
N ALA A 285 -6.06 7.24 -19.26
CA ALA A 285 -7.51 7.35 -19.15
C ALA A 285 -8.35 6.07 -19.37
N ARG A 286 -8.40 5.15 -18.40
CA ARG A 286 -9.57 4.31 -18.04
C ARG A 286 -9.15 3.22 -17.05
N SER A 287 -9.30 3.47 -15.75
CA SER A 287 -9.64 2.44 -14.76
C SER A 287 -9.83 3.09 -13.39
N LEU A 288 -11.01 2.91 -12.84
CA LEU A 288 -11.40 3.26 -11.48
C LEU A 288 -10.85 2.20 -10.53
N GLU A 289 -9.54 2.13 -10.35
CA GLU A 289 -8.93 1.39 -9.24
C GLU A 289 -7.48 1.87 -9.09
N LYS A 290 -7.20 2.57 -7.98
CA LYS A 290 -5.84 2.98 -7.62
C LYS A 290 -5.03 1.70 -7.35
N PRO A 291 -3.98 1.38 -8.13
CA PRO A 291 -3.09 0.30 -7.76
C PRO A 291 -2.36 0.71 -6.47
N LYS A 292 -2.61 0.00 -5.38
CA LYS A 292 -1.74 0.04 -4.19
C LYS A 292 -0.43 -0.66 -4.54
N ASP A 293 0.45 0.01 -5.27
CA ASP A 293 1.80 -0.51 -5.55
C ASP A 293 2.73 -0.16 -4.37
N GLY A 294 3.13 -1.19 -3.62
CA GLY A 294 3.98 -1.08 -2.43
C GLY A 294 5.36 -0.48 -2.73
N SER A 295 5.86 -0.59 -3.97
CA SER A 295 7.19 -0.11 -4.40
C SER A 295 7.42 1.40 -4.16
N VAL A 296 6.45 2.23 -4.54
CA VAL A 296 6.51 3.69 -4.38
C VAL A 296 6.35 4.07 -2.91
N HIS A 297 5.46 3.38 -2.20
CA HIS A 297 5.26 3.58 -0.76
C HIS A 297 6.48 3.18 0.07
N ILE A 298 7.19 2.12 -0.30
CA ILE A 298 8.41 1.66 0.39
C ILE A 298 9.54 2.70 0.23
N THR A 299 9.76 3.19 -1.00
CA THR A 299 10.74 4.25 -1.27
C THR A 299 10.44 5.53 -0.49
N SER A 300 9.17 5.96 -0.52
CA SER A 300 8.68 7.13 0.19
C SER A 300 8.83 6.97 1.71
N ASN A 301 8.55 5.79 2.29
CA ASN A 301 8.61 5.57 3.73
C ASN A 301 10.03 5.50 4.32
N TYR A 302 11.02 4.94 3.61
CA TYR A 302 12.41 4.94 4.10
C TYR A 302 13.04 6.33 4.02
N LEU A 303 12.78 7.05 2.93
CA LEU A 303 13.26 8.43 2.78
C LEU A 303 12.56 9.36 3.79
N LYS A 304 11.27 9.17 4.07
CA LYS A 304 10.51 9.92 5.10
C LYS A 304 10.98 9.69 6.54
N GLN A 305 11.73 8.62 6.83
CA GLN A 305 12.34 8.42 8.16
C GLN A 305 13.57 9.32 8.40
N VAL A 306 14.17 9.85 7.33
CA VAL A 306 15.37 10.69 7.42
C VAL A 306 15.07 12.10 7.99
N PRO A 307 13.94 12.76 7.63
CA PRO A 307 13.51 14.01 8.29
C PRO A 307 12.98 13.80 9.72
N GLY A 308 12.33 12.67 9.99
CA GLY A 308 11.57 12.37 11.21
C GLY A 308 12.39 11.90 12.41
N TRP A 309 13.72 11.88 12.32
CA TRP A 309 14.55 11.52 13.46
C TRP A 309 14.39 12.50 14.62
N PRO A 310 14.49 12.03 15.89
CA PRO A 310 14.65 12.91 17.02
C PRO A 310 16.00 13.59 16.86
N TRP A 311 15.98 14.72 16.19
CA TRP A 311 16.97 15.77 16.33
C TRP A 311 16.82 16.26 17.78
N ASP A 312 17.29 15.48 18.75
CA ASP A 312 17.45 15.96 20.12
C ASP A 312 18.18 17.30 20.00
N GLY A 313 17.47 18.37 20.39
CA GLY A 313 17.62 19.70 19.81
C GLY A 313 19.07 20.10 19.46
N PRO A 314 19.30 20.77 18.32
CA PRO A 314 20.63 21.08 17.76
C PRO A 314 21.69 21.43 18.83
N ASP A 315 21.29 22.19 19.85
CA ASP A 315 22.11 22.56 21.01
C ASP A 315 22.78 21.39 21.77
N ARG A 316 22.12 20.25 22.02
CA ARG A 316 22.67 19.19 22.89
C ARG A 316 23.61 18.22 22.17
N TRP A 317 23.29 17.86 20.93
CA TRP A 317 24.06 16.89 20.15
C TRP A 317 25.34 17.53 19.58
N PHE A 318 25.23 18.78 19.16
CA PHE A 318 26.30 19.55 18.53
C PHE A 318 27.35 20.05 19.53
N CYS A 319 26.91 20.64 20.65
CA CYS A 319 27.83 21.11 21.70
C CYS A 319 28.66 19.97 22.31
N ARG A 320 28.09 18.76 22.42
CA ARG A 320 28.80 17.61 23.00
C ARG A 320 29.93 17.10 22.10
N GLY A 321 29.73 17.11 20.77
CA GLY A 321 30.77 16.76 19.79
C GLY A 321 31.88 17.81 19.68
N MET A 322 31.53 19.10 19.72
CA MET A 322 32.50 20.19 19.73
C MET A 322 33.39 20.18 20.98
N VAL A 323 32.78 20.09 22.18
CA VAL A 323 33.51 20.07 23.46
C VAL A 323 34.49 18.90 23.53
N LEU A 324 34.13 17.72 23.02
CA LEU A 324 35.02 16.55 22.98
C LEU A 324 36.21 16.74 22.04
N VAL A 325 36.01 17.32 20.84
CA VAL A 325 37.08 17.49 19.84
C VAL A 325 38.03 18.63 20.22
N PHE A 326 37.50 19.77 20.67
CA PHE A 326 38.31 20.89 21.14
C PHE A 326 39.09 20.54 22.41
N GLY A 327 38.46 19.83 23.35
CA GLY A 327 39.10 19.36 24.56
C GLY A 327 40.26 18.40 24.28
N PHE A 328 40.09 17.41 23.40
CA PHE A 328 41.15 16.43 23.11
C PHE A 328 42.30 16.97 22.25
N ALA A 329 42.03 17.87 21.31
CA ALA A 329 43.05 18.36 20.36
C ALA A 329 44.12 19.24 21.03
N ILE A 330 43.72 20.07 22.01
CA ILE A 330 44.61 21.02 22.70
C ILE A 330 45.50 20.33 23.73
N ILE A 331 45.06 19.22 24.32
CA ILE A 331 45.79 18.52 25.38
C ILE A 331 47.05 17.80 24.85
N GLN A 332 47.13 17.48 23.56
CA GLN A 332 48.15 16.54 23.05
C GLN A 332 49.46 17.15 22.49
N ARG A 333 49.62 18.48 22.38
CA ARG A 333 50.77 19.04 21.62
C ARG A 333 51.60 20.18 22.24
N ILE A 334 51.36 20.62 23.46
CA ILE A 334 52.14 21.73 24.03
C ILE A 334 53.47 21.22 24.62
N THR A 335 54.56 21.90 24.25
CA THR A 335 55.90 21.71 24.81
C THR A 335 55.92 22.22 26.26
N TRP A 336 56.08 21.29 27.21
CA TRP A 336 56.11 21.52 28.66
C TRP A 336 57.40 22.20 29.13
N VAL A 337 57.71 23.38 28.58
CA VAL A 337 58.87 24.16 29.02
C VAL A 337 58.47 24.93 30.27
N SER A 338 59.11 24.66 31.40
CA SER A 338 58.86 25.35 32.66
C SER A 338 59.49 26.75 32.61
N PRO A 339 58.71 27.84 32.59
CA PRO A 339 59.28 29.18 32.58
C PRO A 339 59.86 29.51 33.97
N PRO A 340 60.89 30.36 34.03
CA PRO A 340 61.43 30.86 35.30
C PRO A 340 60.44 31.76 36.06
N ALA A 341 59.50 32.41 35.37
CA ALA A 341 58.41 33.19 35.97
C ALA A 341 57.16 33.19 35.08
N ILE A 342 55.97 33.29 35.68
CA ILE A 342 54.70 33.39 34.94
C ILE A 342 54.47 34.85 34.50
N THR A 343 55.04 35.20 33.35
CA THR A 343 54.89 36.54 32.74
C THR A 343 53.69 36.62 31.79
N SER A 344 53.24 37.84 31.47
CA SER A 344 52.23 38.08 30.43
C SER A 344 52.63 37.46 29.08
N ASP A 345 53.90 37.57 28.72
CA ASP A 345 54.45 37.04 27.47
C ASP A 345 54.44 35.51 27.44
N TRP A 346 54.70 34.86 28.59
CA TRP A 346 54.57 33.43 28.71
C TRP A 346 53.11 32.98 28.53
N LYS A 347 52.15 33.67 29.17
CA LYS A 347 50.72 33.35 28.99
C LYS A 347 50.28 33.51 27.53
N ARG A 348 50.69 34.60 26.87
CA ARG A 348 50.49 34.79 25.41
C ARG A 348 51.09 33.65 24.60
N LYS A 349 52.31 33.21 24.94
CA LYS A 349 52.98 32.11 24.22
C LYS A 349 52.24 30.78 24.38
N VAL A 350 51.81 30.43 25.59
CA VAL A 350 50.99 29.24 25.86
C VAL A 350 49.67 29.30 25.10
N ALA A 351 49.02 30.47 25.08
CA ALA A 351 47.78 30.68 24.34
C ALA A 351 47.98 30.56 22.82
N GLN A 352 49.05 31.14 22.29
CA GLN A 352 49.43 31.05 20.88
C GLN A 352 49.64 29.59 20.46
N ASP A 353 50.42 28.83 21.23
CA ASP A 353 50.70 27.43 20.96
C ASP A 353 49.42 26.56 21.07
N ALA A 354 48.50 26.91 21.99
CA ALA A 354 47.18 26.27 22.09
C ALA A 354 46.30 26.55 20.86
N ILE A 355 46.26 27.79 20.38
CA ILE A 355 45.50 28.18 19.17
C ILE A 355 46.07 27.49 17.93
N GLU A 356 47.39 27.45 17.76
CA GLU A 356 48.07 26.80 16.63
C GLU A 356 47.91 25.27 16.64
N SER A 357 47.69 24.66 17.81
CA SER A 357 47.43 23.23 17.93
C SER A 357 46.04 22.81 17.41
N LEU A 358 45.13 23.76 17.24
CA LEU A 358 43.77 23.51 16.74
C LEU A 358 43.76 23.29 15.23
N SER A 359 43.28 22.12 14.81
CA SER A 359 43.10 21.81 13.40
C SER A 359 41.64 22.04 12.98
N ALA A 360 41.39 23.15 12.28
CA ALA A 360 40.09 23.43 11.66
C ALA A 360 39.63 22.28 10.74
N SER A 361 40.57 21.65 10.03
CA SER A 361 40.28 20.50 9.15
C SER A 361 39.77 19.28 9.91
N LYS A 362 40.36 18.95 11.08
CA LYS A 362 39.88 17.82 11.90
C LYS A 362 38.48 18.09 12.46
N LEU A 363 38.21 19.32 12.86
CA LEU A 363 36.91 19.71 13.40
C LEU A 363 35.80 19.65 12.34
N ALA A 364 36.03 20.29 11.18
CA ALA A 364 35.09 20.24 10.06
C ALA A 364 34.84 18.80 9.60
N LYS A 365 35.88 17.98 9.50
CA LYS A 365 35.76 16.55 9.18
C LYS A 365 34.95 15.78 10.22
N SER A 366 35.13 16.03 11.51
CA SER A 366 34.37 15.35 12.57
C SER A 366 32.86 15.59 12.44
N ILE A 367 32.47 16.84 12.18
CA ILE A 367 31.07 17.24 12.03
C ILE A 367 30.47 16.61 10.77
N CYS A 368 31.13 16.75 9.62
CA CYS A 368 30.62 16.21 8.36
C CYS A 368 30.72 14.69 8.25
N SER A 369 31.64 14.04 8.96
CA SER A 369 31.76 12.57 8.95
C SER A 369 30.50 11.92 9.49
N GLN A 370 29.92 12.46 10.57
CA GLN A 370 28.70 11.87 11.15
C GLN A 370 27.50 11.98 10.21
N PHE A 371 27.38 13.10 9.50
CA PHE A 371 26.36 13.28 8.47
C PHE A 371 26.56 12.29 7.31
N ARG A 372 27.79 12.16 6.80
CA ARG A 372 28.14 11.23 5.72
C ARG A 372 27.89 9.77 6.11
N THR A 373 28.24 9.37 7.33
CA THR A 373 27.97 8.01 7.83
C THR A 373 26.46 7.72 7.84
N ARG A 374 25.63 8.68 8.27
CA ARG A 374 24.18 8.52 8.27
C ARG A 374 23.59 8.48 6.86
N LEU A 375 24.06 9.34 5.97
CA LEU A 375 23.66 9.33 4.56
C LEU A 375 24.02 8.00 3.89
N ASN A 376 25.22 7.50 4.13
CA ASN A 376 25.67 6.21 3.60
C ASN A 376 24.83 5.04 4.14
N SER A 377 24.51 5.05 5.44
CA SER A 377 23.62 4.04 6.03
C SER A 377 22.21 4.08 5.42
N SER A 378 21.67 5.27 5.14
CA SER A 378 20.37 5.41 4.47
C SER A 378 20.40 4.87 3.04
N HIS A 379 21.46 5.17 2.29
CA HIS A 379 21.66 4.68 0.92
C HIS A 379 21.76 3.14 0.89
N GLU A 380 22.54 2.56 1.80
CA GLU A 380 22.68 1.10 1.93
C GLU A 380 21.35 0.43 2.31
N ALA A 381 20.59 0.99 3.25
CA ALA A 381 19.28 0.47 3.64
C ALA A 381 18.26 0.52 2.49
N PHE A 382 18.30 1.58 1.69
CA PHE A 382 17.47 1.70 0.49
C PHE A 382 17.86 0.65 -0.57
N ALA A 383 19.15 0.51 -0.86
CA ALA A 383 19.66 -0.48 -1.80
C ALA A 383 19.35 -1.93 -1.36
N ALA A 384 19.35 -2.21 -0.05
CA ALA A 384 18.93 -3.49 0.50
C ALA A 384 17.42 -3.75 0.32
N SER A 385 16.59 -2.73 0.56
CA SER A 385 15.14 -2.82 0.41
C SER A 385 14.72 -3.03 -1.05
N LEU A 386 15.35 -2.35 -2.00
CA LEU A 386 15.11 -2.58 -3.43
C LEU A 386 15.46 -4.01 -3.87
N ARG A 387 16.46 -4.65 -3.25
CA ARG A 387 16.80 -6.05 -3.53
C ARG A 387 15.74 -7.02 -3.02
N GLN A 388 15.11 -6.72 -1.89
CA GLN A 388 14.00 -7.53 -1.36
C GLN A 388 12.71 -7.41 -2.18
N VAL A 389 12.49 -6.27 -2.84
CA VAL A 389 11.31 -6.05 -3.70
C VAL A 389 11.53 -6.60 -5.12
N GLY A 390 12.79 -6.75 -5.54
CA GLY A 390 13.15 -7.25 -6.87
C GLY A 390 13.47 -8.75 -6.96
N GLY A 391 13.48 -9.47 -5.84
CA GLY A 391 13.59 -10.93 -5.77
C GLY A 391 12.27 -11.53 -5.33
#